data_AF-A0A382RC93-F1
#
_entry.id   AF-A0A382RC93-F1
#
_cell.length_a   1.000
_cell.length_b   1.000
_cell.length_c   1.000
_cell.angle_alpha   90.00
_cell.angle_beta   90.00
_cell.angle_gamma   90.00
#
_symmetry.space_group_name_H-M   'P 1'
#
loop_
_entity.id
_entity.type
_entity.pdbx_description
1 polymer ?
#
loop_
_entity_poly.entity_id
_entity_poly.type
_entity_poly.pdbx_seq_one_letter_code
_entity_poly.pdbx_strand_id
1 'polypeptide(L)'
;MKPSLDNPPHDPLPCLQEWQRLTDSETLAIESGNWDKLALLQTAKGDLQSKMELQDFSSTDPKWEADIIAGEEKNRDLLQEKLDDLQLQLSEGNRSMNNIQRIHRAYGHQPLHERQTRPIWYQVT
;
A
#
# COMPACT_ATOMS: atom_id res chain seq x y z
N MET A 1 43.22 13.33 35.43
CA MET A 1 42.29 12.20 35.62
C MET A 1 41.12 12.42 34.68
N LYS A 2 40.97 11.55 33.68
CA LYS A 2 39.87 11.59 32.69
C LYS A 2 38.66 10.93 33.36
N PRO A 3 37.45 11.53 33.35
CA PRO A 3 36.27 10.83 33.81
C PRO A 3 35.92 9.76 32.77
N SER A 4 35.94 8.50 33.20
CA SER A 4 35.37 7.39 32.44
C SER A 4 33.88 7.65 32.26
N LEU A 5 33.46 7.85 31.01
CA LEU A 5 32.07 7.75 30.60
C LEU A 5 31.72 6.26 30.65
N ASP A 6 31.35 5.79 31.84
CA ASP A 6 30.54 4.59 31.99
C ASP A 6 29.16 4.88 31.37
N ASN A 7 29.08 4.81 30.03
CA ASN A 7 27.80 4.60 29.38
C ASN A 7 27.38 3.17 29.77
N PRO A 8 26.22 2.97 30.41
CA PRO A 8 25.73 1.62 30.67
C PRO A 8 25.65 0.87 29.33
N PRO A 9 25.93 -0.44 29.30
CA PRO A 9 25.70 -1.25 28.12
C PRO A 9 24.23 -1.09 27.74
N HIS A 10 23.96 -0.35 26.67
CA HIS A 10 22.62 -0.25 26.13
C HIS A 10 22.27 -1.65 25.63
N ASP A 11 21.42 -2.34 26.37
CA ASP A 11 20.88 -3.62 25.96
C ASP A 11 20.24 -3.44 24.56
N PRO A 12 20.69 -4.18 23.52
CA PRO A 12 20.12 -4.10 22.19
C PRO A 12 18.71 -4.71 22.09
N LEU A 13 18.32 -5.55 23.05
CA LEU A 13 17.05 -6.29 23.03
C LEU A 13 15.81 -5.42 22.90
N PRO A 14 15.66 -4.29 23.63
CA PRO A 14 14.49 -3.42 23.49
C PRO A 14 14.35 -2.83 22.08
N CYS A 15 15.46 -2.54 21.40
CA CYS A 15 15.41 -2.02 20.04
C CYS A 15 14.95 -3.08 19.03
N LEU A 16 15.42 -4.32 19.20
CA LEU A 16 15.00 -5.45 18.36
C LEU A 16 13.52 -5.82 18.59
N GLN A 17 13.08 -5.82 19.84
CA GLN A 17 11.67 -6.02 20.19
C GLN A 17 10.77 -4.93 19.61
N GLU A 18 11.19 -3.68 19.71
CA GLU A 18 10.45 -2.56 19.13
C GLU A 18 10.43 -2.63 17.61
N TRP A 19 11.53 -3.04 16.97
CA TRP A 19 11.57 -3.27 15.54
C TRP A 19 10.55 -4.32 15.12
N GLN A 20 10.54 -5.47 15.79
CA GLN A 20 9.58 -6.54 15.52
C GLN A 20 8.14 -6.06 15.70
N ARG A 21 7.84 -5.31 16.78
CA ARG A 21 6.52 -4.72 17.02
C ARG A 21 6.10 -3.77 15.89
N LEU A 22 7.03 -2.97 15.37
CA LEU A 22 6.78 -2.09 14.23
C LEU A 22 6.52 -2.90 12.96
N THR A 23 7.30 -3.95 12.69
CA THR A 23 7.11 -4.85 11.54
C THR A 23 5.75 -5.53 11.58
N ASP A 24 5.31 -6.06 12.73
CA ASP A 24 3.97 -6.64 12.89
C ASP A 24 2.86 -5.60 12.68
N SER A 25 3.08 -4.38 13.20
CA SER A 25 2.13 -3.28 13.03
C SER A 25 2.00 -2.83 11.58
N GLU A 26 3.10 -2.91 10.81
CA GLU A 26 3.11 -2.64 9.38
C GLU A 26 2.37 -3.70 8.59
N THR A 27 2.56 -5.00 8.92
CA THR A 27 1.78 -6.09 8.29
C THR A 27 0.29 -5.78 8.37
N LEU A 28 -0.20 -5.43 9.57
CA LEU A 28 -1.62 -5.08 9.79
C LEU A 28 -2.04 -3.82 9.03
N ALA A 29 -1.16 -2.82 8.91
CA ALA A 29 -1.44 -1.60 8.15
C ALA A 29 -1.56 -1.89 6.65
N ILE A 30 -0.68 -2.74 6.10
CA ILE A 30 -0.70 -3.15 4.69
C ILE A 30 -1.94 -4.01 4.40
N GLU A 31 -2.26 -4.98 5.26
CA GLU A 31 -3.45 -5.83 5.12
C GLU A 31 -4.75 -5.01 5.10
N SER A 32 -4.83 -3.98 5.94
CA SER A 32 -5.98 -3.07 6.02
C SER A 32 -5.95 -1.93 4.98
N GLY A 33 -4.91 -1.83 4.15
CA GLY A 33 -4.74 -0.76 3.17
C GLY A 33 -4.62 0.64 3.78
N ASN A 34 -4.19 0.74 5.04
CA ASN A 34 -4.03 2.01 5.74
C ASN A 34 -2.64 2.60 5.46
N TRP A 35 -2.51 3.26 4.31
CA TRP A 35 -1.25 3.81 3.81
C TRP A 35 -0.72 4.97 4.66
N ASP A 36 -1.59 5.77 5.27
CA ASP A 36 -1.18 6.86 6.17
C ASP A 36 -0.51 6.30 7.43
N LYS A 37 -1.10 5.25 8.02
CA LYS A 37 -0.51 4.55 9.18
C LYS A 37 0.81 3.89 8.80
N LEU A 38 0.90 3.29 7.61
CA LEU A 38 2.15 2.71 7.11
C LEU A 38 3.27 3.77 7.01
N ALA A 39 2.97 4.96 6.49
CA ALA A 39 3.96 6.05 6.39
C ALA A 39 4.47 6.50 7.77
N LEU A 40 3.60 6.56 8.77
CA LEU A 40 4.00 6.87 10.16
C LEU A 40 4.88 5.77 10.75
N LEU A 41 4.57 4.50 10.49
CA LEU A 41 5.37 3.36 10.97
C LEU A 41 6.76 3.32 10.33
N GLN A 42 6.85 3.61 9.03
CA GLN A 42 8.13 3.73 8.32
C GLN A 42 9.01 4.87 8.87
N THR A 43 8.39 6.00 9.22
CA THR A 43 9.09 7.10 9.90
C THR A 43 9.64 6.64 11.26
N ALA A 44 8.81 5.96 12.07
CA ALA A 44 9.22 5.45 13.37
C ALA A 44 10.34 4.38 13.25
N LYS A 45 10.31 3.54 12.21
CA LYS A 45 11.40 2.60 11.90
C LYS A 45 12.69 3.32 11.54
N GLY A 46 12.63 4.38 10.73
CA GLY A 46 13.82 5.19 10.42
C GLY A 46 14.45 5.84 11.65
N ASP A 47 13.62 6.35 12.56
CA ASP A 47 14.08 6.90 13.84
C ASP A 47 14.71 5.80 14.73
N LEU A 48 14.13 4.59 14.72
CA LEU A 48 14.66 3.46 15.46
C LEU A 48 15.97 2.94 14.86
N GLN A 49 16.06 2.85 13.52
CA GLN A 49 17.27 2.46 12.80
C GLN A 49 18.44 3.37 13.19
N SER A 50 18.21 4.68 13.19
CA SER A 50 19.22 5.67 13.58
C SER A 50 19.72 5.46 15.02
N LYS A 51 18.85 4.99 15.93
CA LYS A 51 19.23 4.65 17.32
C LYS A 51 19.98 3.31 17.40
N MET A 52 19.64 2.36 16.53
CA MET A 52 20.28 1.04 16.47
C MET A 52 21.70 1.15 15.91
N GLU A 53 21.95 1.98 14.91
CA GLU A 53 23.31 2.17 14.34
C GLU A 53 24.38 2.59 15.37
N LEU A 54 23.96 3.14 16.51
CA LEU A 54 24.83 3.55 17.62
C LEU A 54 25.06 2.44 18.67
N GLN A 55 24.41 1.28 18.53
CA GLN A 55 24.44 0.18 19.50
C GLN A 55 25.29 -0.99 19.00
N ASP A 56 25.80 -1.77 19.96
CA ASP A 56 26.53 -2.99 19.68
C ASP A 56 25.60 -4.21 19.76
N PHE A 57 25.45 -4.91 18.64
CA PHE A 57 24.65 -6.12 18.51
C PHE A 57 25.49 -7.42 18.51
N SER A 58 26.80 -7.33 18.75
CA SER A 58 27.71 -8.49 18.71
C SER A 58 27.34 -9.60 19.70
N SER A 59 26.65 -9.26 20.78
CA SER A 59 26.19 -10.20 21.82
C SER A 59 24.78 -10.75 21.58
N THR A 60 24.08 -10.32 20.54
CA THR A 60 22.67 -10.68 20.32
C THR A 60 22.54 -12.00 19.58
N ASP A 61 21.48 -12.75 19.89
CA ASP A 61 21.20 -14.03 19.23
C ASP A 61 21.00 -13.81 17.71
N PRO A 62 21.75 -14.48 16.83
CA PRO A 62 21.57 -14.41 15.38
C PRO A 62 20.14 -14.71 14.92
N LYS A 63 19.34 -15.41 15.73
CA LYS A 63 17.92 -15.63 15.46
C LYS A 63 17.14 -14.33 15.29
N TRP A 64 17.49 -13.27 16.03
CA TRP A 64 16.83 -11.97 15.90
C TRP A 64 17.01 -11.36 14.51
N GLU A 65 18.21 -11.48 13.94
CA GLU A 65 18.48 -10.99 12.59
C GLU A 65 17.63 -11.76 11.57
N ALA A 66 17.58 -13.09 11.68
CA ALA A 66 16.77 -13.92 10.80
C ALA A 66 15.26 -13.62 10.92
N ASP A 67 14.75 -13.48 12.15
CA ASP A 67 13.32 -13.21 12.40
C ASP A 67 12.91 -11.81 11.89
N ILE A 68 13.78 -10.81 12.09
CA ILE A 68 13.55 -9.45 11.57
C ILE A 68 13.56 -9.45 10.04
N ILE A 69 14.57 -10.06 9.41
CA ILE A 69 14.65 -10.14 7.95
C ILE A 69 13.42 -10.82 7.37
N ALA A 70 13.02 -11.98 7.93
CA ALA A 70 11.83 -12.69 7.47
C ALA A 70 10.55 -11.85 7.58
N GLY A 71 10.42 -11.06 8.64
CA GLY A 71 9.30 -10.12 8.82
C GLY A 71 9.28 -9.01 7.76
N GLU A 72 10.44 -8.41 7.47
CA GLU A 72 10.55 -7.39 6.42
C GLU A 72 10.27 -7.96 5.03
N GLU A 73 10.77 -9.16 4.72
CA GLU A 73 10.51 -9.84 3.45
C GLU A 73 9.02 -10.11 3.26
N LYS A 74 8.34 -10.60 4.30
CA LYS A 74 6.89 -10.80 4.28
C LYS A 74 6.15 -9.49 3.99
N ASN A 75 6.53 -8.39 4.65
CA ASN A 75 5.88 -7.09 4.43
C ASN A 75 6.12 -6.55 3.02
N ARG A 76 7.33 -6.73 2.48
CA ARG A 76 7.67 -6.38 1.10
C ARG A 76 6.80 -7.16 0.11
N ASP A 77 6.70 -8.47 0.28
CA ASP A 77 5.93 -9.33 -0.62
C ASP A 77 4.44 -8.97 -0.58
N LEU A 78 3.91 -8.69 0.61
CA LEU A 78 2.54 -8.21 0.79
C LEU A 78 2.30 -6.84 0.14
N LEU A 79 3.26 -5.91 0.25
CA LEU A 79 3.18 -4.62 -0.42
C LEU A 79 3.16 -4.78 -1.95
N GLN A 80 3.96 -5.69 -2.48
CA GLN A 80 3.98 -5.97 -3.91
C GLN A 80 2.63 -6.50 -4.38
N GLU A 81 2.03 -7.45 -3.65
CA GLU A 81 0.68 -7.95 -3.94
C GLU A 81 -0.36 -6.82 -3.98
N LYS A 82 -0.35 -5.94 -2.97
CA LYS A 82 -1.27 -4.79 -2.94
C LYS A 82 -1.05 -3.81 -4.09
N LEU A 83 0.20 -3.59 -4.51
CA LEU A 83 0.50 -2.74 -5.66
C LEU A 83 -0.01 -3.36 -6.96
N ASP A 84 0.17 -4.66 -7.15
CA ASP A 84 -0.30 -5.38 -8.34
C ASP A 84 -1.84 -5.33 -8.43
N ASP A 85 -2.55 -5.52 -7.32
CA ASP A 85 -4.00 -5.37 -7.23
C ASP A 85 -4.47 -3.96 -7.61
N LEU A 86 -3.83 -2.93 -7.09
CA LEU A 86 -4.16 -1.53 -7.39
C LEU A 86 -3.91 -1.19 -8.86
N GLN A 87 -2.82 -1.71 -9.44
CA GLN A 87 -2.54 -1.54 -10.87
C GLN A 87 -3.60 -2.23 -11.74
N LEU A 88 -4.02 -3.44 -11.37
CA LEU A 88 -5.09 -4.15 -12.05
C LEU A 88 -6.40 -3.34 -12.00
N GLN A 89 -6.81 -2.89 -10.82
CA GLN A 89 -8.03 -2.07 -10.63
C GLN A 89 -8.00 -0.78 -11.46
N LEU A 90 -6.84 -0.10 -11.51
CA LEU A 90 -6.67 1.11 -12.32
C LEU A 90 -6.78 0.81 -13.82
N SER A 91 -6.23 -0.31 -14.28
CA SER A 91 -6.33 -0.73 -15.68
C SER A 91 -7.78 -1.06 -16.08
N GLU A 92 -8.52 -1.71 -15.19
CA GLU A 92 -9.93 -2.04 -15.38
C GLU A 92 -10.82 -0.78 -15.35
N GLY A 93 -10.56 0.13 -14.42
CA GLY A 93 -11.20 1.44 -14.36
C GLY A 93 -11.00 2.23 -15.65
N ASN A 94 -9.78 2.25 -16.18
CA ASN A 94 -9.48 2.90 -17.46
C ASN A 94 -10.22 2.24 -18.63
N ARG A 95 -10.28 0.90 -18.69
CA ARG A 95 -11.06 0.18 -19.72
C ARG A 95 -12.54 0.51 -19.63
N SER A 96 -13.10 0.51 -18.42
CA SER A 96 -14.50 0.84 -18.15
C SER A 96 -14.82 2.27 -18.57
N MET A 97 -14.01 3.24 -18.16
CA MET A 97 -14.17 4.64 -18.54
C MET A 97 -14.08 4.85 -20.05
N ASN A 98 -13.12 4.20 -20.72
CA ASN A 98 -13.01 4.25 -22.18
C ASN A 98 -14.24 3.66 -22.87
N ASN A 99 -14.78 2.56 -22.35
CA ASN A 99 -16.01 1.96 -22.86
C ASN A 99 -17.20 2.91 -22.69
N ILE A 100 -17.38 3.51 -21.51
CA ILE A 100 -18.44 4.49 -21.24
C ILE A 100 -18.32 5.67 -22.20
N GLN A 101 -17.12 6.23 -22.39
CA GLN A 101 -16.90 7.33 -23.33
C GLN A 101 -17.26 6.94 -24.77
N ARG A 102 -16.95 5.71 -25.21
CA ARG A 102 -17.35 5.21 -26.53
C ARG A 102 -18.86 5.09 -26.66
N ILE A 103 -19.54 4.52 -25.67
CA ILE A 103 -21.00 4.43 -25.64
C ILE A 103 -21.63 5.83 -25.67
N HIS A 104 -21.12 6.75 -24.85
CA HIS A 104 -21.62 8.13 -24.79
C HIS A 104 -21.43 8.87 -26.12
N ARG A 105 -20.36 8.58 -26.87
CA ARG A 105 -20.18 9.12 -28.24
C ARG A 105 -21.12 8.47 -29.26
N ALA A 106 -21.29 7.16 -29.19
CA ALA A 106 -22.10 6.40 -30.15
C ALA A 106 -23.60 6.63 -29.97
N TYR A 107 -24.06 6.76 -28.73
CA TYR A 107 -25.48 6.81 -28.36
C TYR A 107 -25.90 8.11 -27.66
N GLY A 108 -24.96 8.95 -27.20
CA GLY A 108 -25.28 10.24 -26.58
C GLY A 108 -25.82 11.30 -27.56
N HIS A 109 -25.83 11.00 -28.85
CA HIS A 109 -26.48 11.79 -29.89
C HIS A 109 -27.74 11.13 -30.45
N GLN A 110 -28.41 10.23 -29.71
CA GLN A 110 -29.68 9.67 -30.18
C GLN A 110 -30.67 10.83 -30.42
N PRO A 111 -31.02 11.14 -31.68
CA PRO A 111 -31.92 12.25 -31.95
C PRO A 111 -33.29 11.86 -31.40
N LEU A 112 -33.94 12.76 -30.66
CA LEU A 112 -35.32 12.64 -30.17
C LEU A 112 -36.38 12.54 -31.31
N HIS A 113 -36.00 12.21 -32.54
CA HIS A 113 -36.83 12.32 -33.74
C HIS A 113 -37.36 10.98 -34.29
N GLU A 114 -37.35 9.89 -33.51
CA GLU A 114 -38.03 8.63 -33.90
C GLU A 114 -39.21 8.28 -32.97
N ARG A 115 -40.00 9.30 -32.62
CA ARG A 115 -41.38 9.11 -32.11
C ARG A 115 -42.43 9.83 -32.95
N GLN A 116 -42.21 9.98 -34.26
CA GLN A 116 -43.29 10.32 -35.19
C GLN A 116 -43.65 9.07 -36.01
N THR A 117 -44.38 8.17 -35.36
CA THR A 117 -45.24 7.19 -36.01
C THR A 117 -46.27 7.93 -36.86
N ARG A 118 -45.96 8.17 -38.14
CA ARG A 118 -47.00 8.51 -39.11
C ARG A 118 -47.59 7.21 -39.67
N PRO A 119 -48.89 6.93 -39.48
CA PRO A 119 -49.52 5.77 -40.08
C PRO A 119 -49.50 5.90 -41.61
N ILE A 120 -48.94 4.91 -42.29
CA ILE A 120 -48.94 4.79 -43.75
C ILE A 120 -50.29 4.24 -44.19
N TRP A 121 -51.35 5.04 -44.10
CA TRP A 121 -52.60 4.79 -44.80
C TRP A 121 -53.24 6.16 -45.02
N TYR A 122 -53.32 6.63 -46.27
CA TYR A 122 -54.34 7.52 -46.84
C TYR A 122 -53.80 8.15 -48.12
N GLN A 123 -53.76 7.38 -49.22
CA GLN A 123 -53.99 7.91 -50.57
C GLN A 123 -54.60 6.79 -51.43
N VAL A 124 -55.89 6.53 -51.20
CA VAL A 124 -56.79 5.95 -52.21
C VAL A 124 -58.11 6.70 -52.08
N THR A 125 -58.29 7.70 -52.94
CA THR A 125 -59.52 8.08 -53.66
C THR A 125 -59.19 9.26 -54.55
#